data_AF-A0A7V8NWD7-F1
#
_entry.id   AF-A0A7V8NWD7-F1
#
_cell.length_a   1.000
_cell.length_b   1.000
_cell.length_c   1.000
_cell.angle_alpha   90.00
_cell.angle_beta   90.00
_cell.angle_gamma   90.00
#
_symmetry.space_group_name_H-M   'P 1'
#
loop_
_entity.id
_entity.type
_entity.pdbx_description
1 polymer ?
#
loop_
_entity_poly.entity_id
_entity_poly.type
_entity_poly.pdbx_seq_one_letter_code
_entity_poly.pdbx_strand_id
1 'polypeptide(L)'
;MISKNDIRTAVGLAFLLMMQIPAAGVSFAQEIPPSLYSEMKWRMIGPFRAGKVNGVAGVPGNPAIYFMGADGGGIWKTADGGVTWKPVFDGEFAASIGAVAVAPSDPNILYVGTGVNTIYGDVSHGNGVYQSTNGGATWQHLGLEDSRHIARILVDPRNPDIVL
;
A
#
# COMPACT_ATOMS: atom_id res chain seq x y z
N MET A 1 18.79 47.55 53.45
CA MET A 1 20.16 47.07 53.19
C MET A 1 20.16 45.59 53.52
N ILE A 2 20.07 44.71 52.50
CA ILE A 2 19.95 43.24 52.68
C ILE A 2 21.33 42.69 53.02
N SER A 3 21.46 41.86 54.06
CA SER A 3 22.77 41.39 54.50
C SER A 3 23.29 40.28 53.57
N LYS A 4 24.61 40.15 53.41
CA LYS A 4 25.22 39.08 52.59
C LYS A 4 24.87 37.66 53.07
N ASN A 5 24.44 37.51 54.33
CA ASN A 5 23.96 36.23 54.86
C ASN A 5 22.55 35.90 54.36
N ASP A 6 21.69 36.88 54.17
CA ASP A 6 20.30 36.66 53.70
C ASP A 6 20.27 36.15 52.25
N ILE A 7 21.22 36.60 51.41
CA ILE A 7 21.39 36.12 50.03
C ILE A 7 21.88 34.67 50.01
N ARG A 8 22.79 34.29 50.92
CA ARG A 8 23.31 32.90 51.00
C ARG A 8 22.23 31.92 51.47
N THR A 9 21.39 32.32 52.43
CA THR A 9 20.28 31.50 52.92
C THR A 9 19.16 31.40 51.88
N ALA A 10 18.83 32.48 51.17
CA ALA A 10 17.82 32.47 50.11
C ALA A 10 18.26 31.64 48.88
N VAL A 11 19.53 31.70 48.49
CA VAL A 11 20.09 30.87 47.42
C VAL A 11 20.15 29.39 47.85
N GLY A 12 20.48 29.12 49.12
CA GLY A 12 20.46 27.76 49.68
C GLY A 12 19.06 27.14 49.71
N LEU A 13 18.03 27.90 50.10
CA LEU A 13 16.63 27.43 50.09
C LEU A 13 16.08 27.26 48.66
N ALA A 14 16.45 28.13 47.71
CA ALA A 14 16.07 27.97 46.31
C ALA A 14 16.72 26.73 45.67
N PHE A 15 17.97 26.41 46.03
CA PHE A 15 18.63 25.18 45.62
C PHE A 15 17.99 23.92 46.23
N LEU A 16 17.55 23.99 47.49
CA LEU A 16 16.88 22.88 48.15
C LEU A 16 15.48 22.60 47.58
N LEU A 17 14.75 23.65 47.14
CA LEU A 17 13.42 23.50 46.53
C LEU A 17 13.48 22.91 45.11
N MET A 18 14.54 23.18 44.34
CA MET A 18 14.72 22.60 43.00
C MET A 18 15.07 21.11 43.01
N MET A 19 15.54 20.56 44.13
CA MET A 19 15.85 19.13 44.28
C MET A 19 14.62 18.25 44.57
N GLN A 20 13.43 18.84 44.76
CA GLN A 20 12.21 18.09 45.12
C GLN A 20 11.18 17.94 44.01
N ILE A 21 11.52 18.19 42.75
CA ILE A 21 10.63 17.79 41.64
C ILE A 21 10.81 16.27 41.47
N PRO A 22 9.84 15.42 41.86
CA PRO A 22 9.90 14.02 41.49
C PRO A 22 9.95 13.97 39.97
N ALA A 23 11.03 13.39 39.43
CA ALA A 23 11.08 13.06 38.03
C ALA A 23 9.90 12.12 37.75
N ALA A 24 8.83 12.65 37.15
CA ALA A 24 7.80 11.80 36.58
C ALA A 24 8.50 10.94 35.54
N GLY A 25 8.79 9.69 35.91
CA GLY A 25 9.40 8.73 35.01
C GLY A 25 8.54 8.66 33.77
N VAL A 26 9.13 8.96 32.62
CA VAL A 26 8.47 8.73 31.33
C VAL A 26 8.26 7.23 31.25
N SER A 27 7.02 6.78 31.46
CA SER A 27 6.66 5.38 31.23
C SER A 27 6.61 5.19 29.72
N PHE A 28 7.57 4.45 29.19
CA PHE A 28 7.50 3.97 27.81
C PHE A 28 6.44 2.87 27.75
N ALA A 29 5.69 2.84 26.64
CA ALA A 29 4.78 1.74 26.37
C ALA A 29 5.55 0.41 26.33
N GLN A 30 4.94 -0.65 26.85
CA GLN A 30 5.51 -1.99 26.76
C GLN A 30 5.65 -2.39 25.28
N GLU A 31 6.86 -2.72 24.85
CA GLU A 31 7.06 -3.35 23.54
C GLU A 31 6.48 -4.77 23.57
N ILE A 32 5.59 -5.08 22.64
CA ILE A 32 5.05 -6.43 22.47
C ILE A 32 6.08 -7.25 21.70
N PRO A 33 6.64 -8.35 22.27
CA PRO A 33 7.61 -9.19 21.58
C PRO A 33 7.07 -9.69 20.22
N PRO A 34 7.83 -9.57 19.12
CA PRO A 34 7.41 -10.07 17.81
C PRO A 34 6.99 -11.54 17.79
N SER A 35 7.58 -12.36 18.66
CA SER A 35 7.23 -13.78 18.81
C SER A 35 5.77 -14.03 19.20
N LEU A 36 5.08 -13.04 19.79
CA LEU A 36 3.67 -13.16 20.15
C LEU A 36 2.73 -13.02 18.95
N TYR A 37 3.18 -12.43 17.85
CA TYR A 37 2.35 -12.21 16.66
C TYR A 37 2.99 -12.65 15.34
N SER A 38 4.22 -13.17 15.35
CA SER A 38 4.94 -13.61 14.14
C SER A 38 4.23 -14.73 13.37
N GLU A 39 3.44 -15.54 14.06
CA GLU A 39 2.66 -16.63 13.45
C GLU A 39 1.27 -16.18 12.97
N MET A 40 0.89 -14.90 13.17
CA MET A 40 -0.39 -14.39 12.68
C MET A 40 -0.37 -14.33 11.16
N LYS A 41 -1.35 -15.01 10.55
CA LYS A 41 -1.52 -15.05 9.10
C LYS A 41 -2.81 -14.35 8.71
N TRP A 42 -2.69 -13.41 7.79
CA TRP A 42 -3.85 -12.87 7.10
C TRP A 42 -4.54 -13.98 6.32
N ARG A 43 -5.87 -14.03 6.43
CA ARG A 43 -6.69 -14.97 5.65
C ARG A 43 -7.92 -14.25 5.12
N MET A 44 -8.28 -14.57 3.89
CA MET A 44 -9.54 -14.13 3.32
C MET A 44 -10.69 -14.89 3.98
N ILE A 45 -11.70 -14.16 4.45
CA ILE A 45 -12.93 -14.72 5.03
C ILE A 45 -14.09 -14.78 4.01
N GLY A 46 -13.86 -14.26 2.80
CA GLY A 46 -14.83 -14.22 1.71
C GLY A 46 -15.68 -12.94 1.70
N PRO A 47 -16.50 -12.74 0.65
CA PRO A 47 -16.69 -13.64 -0.50
C PRO A 47 -15.45 -13.72 -1.40
N PHE A 48 -15.17 -14.90 -1.98
CA PHE A 48 -13.98 -15.16 -2.81
C PHE A 48 -14.03 -14.53 -4.22
N ARG A 49 -15.07 -13.72 -4.48
CA ARG A 49 -15.38 -13.03 -5.72
C ARG A 49 -16.45 -12.00 -5.40
N ALA A 50 -16.08 -10.73 -5.35
CA ALA A 50 -16.98 -9.58 -5.25
C ALA A 50 -16.16 -8.28 -5.31
N GLY A 51 -16.85 -7.16 -5.39
CA GLY A 51 -16.25 -5.83 -5.36
C GLY A 51 -16.52 -5.05 -6.65
N LYS A 52 -16.27 -3.76 -6.61
CA LYS A 52 -16.32 -2.90 -7.79
C LYS A 52 -15.02 -3.07 -8.58
N VAL A 53 -15.14 -3.26 -9.88
CA VAL A 53 -14.04 -3.57 -10.80
C VAL A 53 -14.01 -2.50 -11.89
N ASN A 54 -12.84 -1.92 -12.14
CA ASN A 54 -12.64 -0.93 -13.21
C ASN A 54 -11.79 -1.45 -14.37
N GLY A 55 -10.79 -2.28 -14.07
CA GLY A 55 -9.87 -2.81 -15.07
C GLY A 55 -9.99 -4.32 -15.18
N VAL A 56 -9.97 -4.84 -16.40
CA VAL A 56 -9.90 -6.29 -16.66
C VAL A 56 -8.94 -6.56 -17.80
N ALA A 57 -8.16 -7.64 -17.68
CA ALA A 57 -7.27 -8.09 -18.74
C ALA A 57 -7.22 -9.62 -18.80
N GLY A 58 -7.48 -10.20 -19.96
CA GLY A 58 -7.33 -11.63 -20.22
C GLY A 58 -5.94 -11.98 -20.72
N VAL A 59 -5.51 -13.22 -20.48
CA VAL A 59 -4.30 -13.78 -21.09
C VAL A 59 -4.64 -14.33 -22.48
N PRO A 60 -4.03 -13.82 -23.57
CA PRO A 60 -4.24 -14.37 -24.91
C PRO A 60 -3.97 -15.87 -24.97
N GLY A 61 -4.89 -16.62 -25.59
CA GLY A 61 -4.76 -18.07 -25.74
C GLY A 61 -5.07 -18.90 -24.48
N ASN A 62 -5.38 -18.28 -23.33
CA ASN A 62 -5.75 -19.00 -22.12
C ASN A 62 -7.01 -18.40 -21.45
N PRO A 63 -8.21 -18.95 -21.70
CA PRO A 63 -9.46 -18.43 -21.13
C PRO A 63 -9.58 -18.64 -19.61
N ALA A 64 -8.73 -19.47 -19.00
CA ALA A 64 -8.77 -19.72 -17.57
C ALA A 64 -8.05 -18.64 -16.75
N ILE A 65 -7.18 -17.85 -17.39
CA ILE A 65 -6.33 -16.86 -16.69
C ILE A 65 -6.73 -15.44 -17.13
N TYR A 66 -7.16 -14.65 -16.16
CA TYR A 66 -7.41 -13.24 -16.35
C TYR A 66 -7.30 -12.49 -15.02
N PHE A 67 -7.18 -11.18 -15.14
CA PHE A 67 -6.92 -10.26 -14.05
C PHE A 67 -8.05 -9.25 -13.95
N MET A 68 -8.35 -8.82 -12.73
CA MET A 68 -9.23 -7.68 -12.47
C MET A 68 -8.55 -6.70 -11.52
N GLY A 69 -8.76 -5.42 -11.77
CA GLY A 69 -8.37 -4.31 -10.90
C GLY A 69 -9.59 -3.77 -10.17
N ALA A 70 -9.55 -3.79 -8.84
CA ALA A 70 -10.65 -3.38 -7.99
C ALA A 70 -10.54 -1.93 -7.51
N ASP A 71 -11.68 -1.35 -7.16
CA ASP A 71 -11.75 -0.09 -6.41
C ASP A 71 -11.39 -0.36 -4.96
N GLY A 72 -10.17 0.03 -4.55
CA GLY A 72 -9.71 -0.14 -3.17
C GLY A 72 -9.29 -1.56 -2.80
N GLY A 73 -9.15 -2.47 -3.77
CA GLY A 73 -8.77 -3.88 -3.53
C GLY A 73 -7.55 -4.38 -4.30
N GLY A 74 -6.85 -3.53 -5.04
CA GLY A 74 -5.67 -3.92 -5.82
C GLY A 74 -5.99 -4.83 -7.00
N ILE A 75 -5.03 -5.68 -7.38
CA ILE A 75 -5.14 -6.62 -8.51
C ILE A 75 -5.43 -8.02 -8.01
N TRP A 76 -6.36 -8.68 -8.70
CA TRP A 76 -6.77 -10.05 -8.46
C TRP A 76 -6.58 -10.88 -9.72
N LYS A 77 -6.11 -12.11 -9.54
CA LYS A 77 -5.88 -13.08 -10.60
C LYS A 77 -6.76 -14.31 -10.39
N THR A 78 -7.38 -14.79 -11.46
CA THR A 78 -7.94 -16.13 -11.52
C THR A 78 -7.07 -17.01 -12.42
N ALA A 79 -7.10 -18.32 -12.17
CA ALA A 79 -6.47 -19.35 -13.01
C ALA A 79 -7.41 -20.53 -13.30
N ASP A 80 -8.69 -20.40 -12.94
CA ASP A 80 -9.72 -21.43 -13.06
C ASP A 80 -11.00 -20.89 -13.72
N GLY A 81 -10.86 -19.84 -14.55
CA GLY A 81 -11.98 -19.26 -15.27
C GLY A 81 -12.89 -18.37 -14.42
N GLY A 82 -12.42 -17.90 -13.25
CA GLY A 82 -13.16 -17.00 -12.35
C GLY A 82 -13.92 -17.69 -11.23
N VAL A 83 -13.66 -18.99 -11.01
CA VAL A 83 -14.24 -19.73 -9.88
C VAL A 83 -13.58 -19.30 -8.57
N THR A 84 -12.28 -19.06 -8.58
CA THR A 84 -11.54 -18.49 -7.46
C THR A 84 -10.63 -17.35 -7.91
N TRP A 85 -10.39 -16.41 -7.00
CA TRP A 85 -9.56 -15.24 -7.20
C TRP A 85 -8.54 -15.11 -6.08
N LYS A 86 -7.31 -14.78 -6.43
CA LYS A 86 -6.22 -14.54 -5.50
C LYS A 86 -5.72 -13.11 -5.64
N PRO A 87 -5.51 -12.38 -4.53
CA PRO A 87 -4.85 -11.09 -4.61
C PRO A 87 -3.41 -11.30 -5.06
N VAL A 88 -2.92 -10.44 -5.94
CA VAL A 88 -1.55 -10.48 -6.46
C VAL A 88 -0.85 -9.13 -6.33
N PHE A 89 -1.43 -8.19 -5.58
CA PHE A 89 -0.94 -6.81 -5.43
C PHE A 89 -0.82 -6.35 -3.97
N ASP A 90 -1.03 -7.25 -3.00
CA ASP A 90 -1.06 -6.91 -1.56
C ASP A 90 0.28 -6.41 -1.00
N GLY A 91 1.38 -6.64 -1.73
CA GLY A 91 2.70 -6.10 -1.38
C GLY A 91 2.90 -4.64 -1.76
N GLU A 92 2.01 -4.07 -2.58
CA GLU A 92 2.17 -2.75 -3.16
C GLU A 92 1.28 -1.71 -2.48
N PHE A 93 1.75 -0.47 -2.42
CA PHE A 93 1.07 0.62 -1.72
C PHE A 93 0.07 1.38 -2.61
N ALA A 94 -0.81 0.65 -3.30
CA ALA A 94 -1.91 1.22 -4.05
C ALA A 94 -3.11 0.28 -4.14
N ALA A 95 -4.24 0.71 -3.60
CA ALA A 95 -5.45 -0.10 -3.52
C ALA A 95 -6.43 0.17 -4.69
N SER A 96 -6.45 1.40 -5.21
CA SER A 96 -7.34 1.80 -6.28
C SER A 96 -6.70 1.52 -7.63
N ILE A 97 -7.36 0.75 -8.49
CA ILE A 97 -6.87 0.40 -9.82
C ILE A 97 -7.77 1.00 -10.90
N GLY A 98 -7.15 1.72 -11.84
CA GLY A 98 -7.83 2.32 -12.99
C GLY A 98 -7.64 1.54 -14.29
N ALA A 99 -6.50 0.88 -14.46
CA ALA A 99 -6.17 0.13 -15.65
C ALA A 99 -5.36 -1.14 -15.35
N VAL A 100 -5.63 -2.20 -16.10
CA VAL A 100 -4.85 -3.44 -16.11
C VAL A 100 -4.65 -3.82 -17.57
N ALA A 101 -3.42 -4.09 -17.98
CA ALA A 101 -3.07 -4.53 -19.33
C ALA A 101 -2.10 -5.71 -19.26
N VAL A 102 -2.36 -6.73 -20.08
CA VAL A 102 -1.44 -7.86 -20.32
C VAL A 102 -0.81 -7.64 -21.69
N ALA A 103 0.50 -7.76 -21.80
CA ALA A 103 1.18 -7.60 -23.08
C ALA A 103 0.81 -8.76 -24.03
N PRO A 104 0.33 -8.49 -25.26
CA PRO A 104 -0.08 -9.56 -26.18
C PRO A 104 1.07 -10.45 -26.64
N SER A 105 2.28 -9.90 -26.74
CA SER A 105 3.49 -10.61 -27.18
C SER A 105 4.12 -11.49 -26.08
N ASP A 106 3.89 -11.18 -24.80
CA ASP A 106 4.36 -11.96 -23.66
C ASP A 106 3.40 -11.79 -22.47
N PRO A 107 2.52 -12.78 -22.21
CA PRO A 107 1.55 -12.67 -21.12
C PRO A 107 2.13 -12.68 -19.69
N ASN A 108 3.44 -12.86 -19.53
CA ASN A 108 4.09 -12.63 -18.24
C ASN A 108 4.28 -11.15 -17.93
N ILE A 109 4.21 -10.28 -18.94
CA ILE A 109 4.36 -8.84 -18.79
C ILE A 109 2.98 -8.21 -18.60
N LEU A 110 2.81 -7.53 -17.47
CA LEU A 110 1.60 -6.79 -17.12
C LEU A 110 1.94 -5.36 -16.76
N TYR A 111 1.03 -4.45 -17.09
CA TYR A 111 1.06 -3.08 -16.63
C TYR A 111 -0.22 -2.74 -15.88
N VAL A 112 -0.07 -1.98 -14.80
CA VAL A 112 -1.15 -1.57 -13.93
C VAL A 112 -1.09 -0.07 -13.75
N GLY A 113 -2.20 0.60 -14.05
CA GLY A 113 -2.41 2.01 -13.78
C GLY A 113 -3.23 2.15 -12.51
N THR A 114 -2.71 2.87 -11.54
CA THR A 114 -3.40 3.07 -10.26
C THR A 114 -4.29 4.31 -10.29
N GLY A 115 -5.27 4.34 -9.37
CA GLY A 115 -6.29 5.37 -9.24
C GLY A 115 -7.52 5.11 -10.10
N VAL A 116 -8.69 5.18 -9.49
CA VAL A 116 -9.99 5.01 -10.17
C VAL A 116 -10.38 6.31 -10.88
N ASN A 117 -10.84 6.25 -12.13
CA ASN A 117 -11.19 7.46 -12.90
C ASN A 117 -12.55 8.04 -12.52
N THR A 118 -13.40 7.22 -11.91
CA THR A 118 -14.74 7.63 -11.51
C THR A 118 -14.71 8.05 -10.06
N ILE A 119 -14.68 9.37 -9.83
CA ILE A 119 -14.51 9.95 -8.51
C ILE A 119 -15.83 9.86 -7.73
N TYR A 120 -15.82 9.10 -6.63
CA TYR A 120 -16.90 8.98 -5.65
C TYR A 120 -16.33 9.15 -4.23
N GLY A 121 -17.17 9.11 -3.20
CA GLY A 121 -16.74 9.40 -1.82
C GLY A 121 -15.72 8.42 -1.22
N ASP A 122 -15.53 7.26 -1.83
CA ASP A 122 -14.74 6.13 -1.33
C ASP A 122 -13.51 5.77 -2.19
N VAL A 123 -13.17 6.58 -3.21
CA VAL A 123 -12.00 6.31 -4.06
C VAL A 123 -10.70 6.88 -3.48
N SER A 124 -9.61 6.13 -3.60
CA SER A 124 -8.27 6.61 -3.30
C SER A 124 -7.56 7.05 -4.57
N HIS A 125 -6.75 8.10 -4.46
CA HIS A 125 -5.81 8.45 -5.51
C HIS A 125 -4.80 7.31 -5.68
N GLY A 126 -4.45 7.03 -6.93
CA GLY A 126 -3.31 6.21 -7.28
C GLY A 126 -1.99 6.93 -7.08
N ASN A 127 -0.91 6.19 -7.31
CA ASN A 127 0.47 6.63 -7.18
C ASN A 127 1.30 6.27 -8.42
N GLY A 128 0.67 6.05 -9.59
CA GLY A 128 1.36 5.84 -10.86
C GLY A 128 1.20 4.45 -11.46
N VAL A 129 2.21 4.02 -12.22
CA VAL A 129 2.22 2.78 -12.99
C VAL A 129 3.09 1.73 -12.32
N TYR A 130 2.63 0.48 -12.35
CA TYR A 130 3.41 -0.69 -11.98
C TYR A 130 3.54 -1.64 -13.17
N GLN A 131 4.67 -2.36 -13.22
CA GLN A 131 4.91 -3.44 -14.17
C GLN A 131 5.20 -4.75 -13.42
N SER A 132 4.67 -5.85 -13.93
CA SER A 132 5.13 -7.19 -13.56
C SER A 132 5.73 -7.85 -14.80
N THR A 133 6.79 -8.63 -14.61
CA THR A 133 7.43 -9.44 -15.68
C THR A 133 7.31 -10.94 -15.41
N ASN A 134 6.52 -11.33 -14.41
CA ASN A 134 6.34 -12.72 -13.98
C ASN A 134 4.86 -13.07 -13.70
N GLY A 135 3.95 -12.53 -14.51
CA GLY A 135 2.54 -12.89 -14.48
C GLY A 135 1.81 -12.40 -13.21
N GLY A 136 2.29 -11.30 -12.63
CA GLY A 136 1.73 -10.66 -11.45
C GLY A 136 2.29 -11.16 -10.12
N ALA A 137 3.36 -11.97 -10.09
CA ALA A 137 3.93 -12.47 -8.84
C ALA A 137 4.73 -11.41 -8.07
N THR A 138 5.40 -10.51 -8.78
CA THR A 138 6.08 -9.33 -8.22
C THR A 138 5.86 -8.12 -9.12
N TRP A 139 5.96 -6.93 -8.54
CA TRP A 139 5.75 -5.67 -9.25
C TRP A 139 6.94 -4.73 -9.07
N GLN A 140 7.16 -3.91 -10.10
CA GLN A 140 8.08 -2.80 -10.10
C GLN A 140 7.28 -1.53 -10.33
N HIS A 141 7.47 -0.54 -9.47
CA HIS A 141 6.90 0.79 -9.65
C HIS A 141 7.71 1.58 -10.68
N LEU A 142 7.02 2.16 -11.68
CA LEU A 142 7.62 2.85 -12.81
C LEU A 142 7.51 4.39 -12.74
N GLY A 143 6.86 4.92 -11.70
CA GLY A 143 6.61 6.35 -11.50
C GLY A 143 5.24 6.81 -12.00
N LEU A 144 5.11 8.11 -12.33
CA LEU A 144 3.85 8.81 -12.64
C LEU A 144 2.97 9.05 -11.41
N GLU A 145 3.57 9.31 -10.26
CA GLU A 145 2.94 9.53 -8.96
C GLU A 145 1.92 10.66 -8.99
N ASP A 146 2.23 11.74 -9.72
CA ASP A 146 1.38 12.91 -9.84
C ASP A 146 0.17 12.71 -10.77
N SER A 147 0.13 11.61 -11.52
CA SER A 147 -1.00 11.31 -12.42
C SER A 147 -2.29 11.05 -11.65
N ARG A 148 -2.16 10.46 -10.44
CA ARG A 148 -3.23 10.07 -9.49
C ARG A 148 -4.32 9.14 -10.03
N HIS A 149 -4.61 9.15 -11.32
CA HIS A 149 -5.67 8.38 -11.96
C HIS A 149 -5.20 7.99 -13.37
N ILE A 150 -4.90 6.72 -13.56
CA ILE A 150 -4.51 6.18 -14.88
C ILE A 150 -5.64 5.32 -15.40
N ALA A 151 -6.34 5.85 -16.40
CA ALA A 151 -7.59 5.26 -16.87
C ALA A 151 -7.45 4.13 -17.88
N ARG A 152 -6.31 4.08 -18.54
CA ARG A 152 -6.07 3.20 -19.66
C ARG A 152 -4.57 3.01 -19.81
N ILE A 153 -4.22 1.80 -20.21
CA ILE A 153 -2.89 1.44 -20.65
C ILE A 153 -3.06 0.62 -21.93
N LEU A 154 -2.32 0.95 -22.97
CA LEU A 154 -2.25 0.20 -24.22
C LEU A 154 -0.82 -0.29 -24.40
N VAL A 155 -0.65 -1.59 -24.59
CA VAL A 155 0.66 -2.21 -24.85
C VAL A 155 0.72 -2.56 -26.33
N ASP A 156 1.82 -2.21 -27.00
CA ASP A 156 2.02 -2.60 -28.39
C ASP A 156 1.99 -4.14 -28.51
N PRO A 157 1.23 -4.70 -29.47
CA PRO A 157 1.04 -6.14 -29.58
C PRO A 157 2.29 -6.92 -29.99
N ARG A 158 3.36 -6.25 -30.44
CA ARG A 158 4.60 -6.85 -30.93
C ARG A 158 5.80 -6.51 -30.06
N ASN A 159 5.70 -5.44 -29.25
CA ASN A 159 6.77 -5.03 -28.36
C ASN A 159 6.21 -4.61 -26.98
N PRO A 160 6.43 -5.40 -25.92
CA PRO A 160 5.87 -5.13 -24.59
C PRO A 160 6.46 -3.88 -23.91
N ASP A 161 7.54 -3.31 -24.44
CA ASP A 161 8.21 -2.11 -23.90
C ASP A 161 7.62 -0.81 -24.47
N ILE A 162 6.74 -0.89 -25.48
CA ILE A 162 6.03 0.27 -26.03
C ILE A 162 4.64 0.32 -25.40
N VAL A 163 4.42 1.33 -24.56
CA VAL A 163 3.21 1.50 -23.74
C VAL A 163 2.68 2.92 -23.83
N LEU A 164 1.36 3.08 -23.96
CA LEU A 164 0.64 4.35 -24.00
C LEU A 164 -0.42 4.46 -22.90
#